data_AF-A0A660MS00-F1
#
_entry.id   AF-A0A660MS00-F1
#
_cell.length_a   1.000
_cell.length_b   1.000
_cell.length_c   1.000
_cell.angle_alpha   90.00
_cell.angle_beta   90.00
_cell.angle_gamma   90.00
#
_symmetry.space_group_name_H-M   'P 1'
#
loop_
_entity.id
_entity.type
_entity.pdbx_description
1 polymer ?
#
loop_
_entity_poly.entity_id
_entity_poly.type
_entity_poly.pdbx_seq_one_letter_code
_entity_poly.pdbx_strand_id
1 'polypeptide(L)'
;MQNLEKNNIIKQGGRQEILQAIGESLQSIRQETGEPLHQAVSLLSKAELGKIAENFVGIGSMKKRINMGYETIGGPIDVAVVTKADGFVWIKRKFYFDPDINYNYFNRLSKKHDEKTGENHRQSNEQKHQDSISSKVSK
;
A
#
# COMPACT_ATOMS: atom_id res chain seq x y z
N MET A 1 19.78 -56.08 -38.27
CA MET A 1 20.51 -55.24 -37.30
C MET A 1 20.08 -53.75 -37.30
N GLN A 2 19.44 -53.20 -38.34
CA GLN A 2 19.10 -51.75 -38.41
C GLN A 2 17.78 -51.32 -37.73
N ASN A 3 16.96 -52.26 -37.25
CA ASN A 3 15.62 -51.95 -36.68
C ASN A 3 15.61 -51.72 -35.16
N LEU A 4 16.74 -51.84 -34.48
CA LEU A 4 16.84 -51.59 -33.04
C LEU A 4 17.30 -50.16 -32.69
N GLU A 5 17.94 -49.43 -33.62
CA GLU A 5 18.35 -48.04 -33.36
C GLU A 5 17.21 -47.03 -33.52
N LYS A 6 16.26 -47.27 -34.44
CA LYS A 6 15.11 -46.38 -34.65
C LYS A 6 14.15 -46.34 -33.45
N ASN A 7 14.09 -47.42 -32.67
CA ASN A 7 13.22 -47.52 -31.49
C ASN A 7 13.78 -46.80 -30.25
N ASN A 8 15.05 -46.37 -30.27
CA ASN A 8 15.67 -45.60 -29.18
C ASN A 8 15.64 -44.08 -29.39
N ILE A 9 15.47 -43.60 -30.63
CA ILE A 9 15.36 -42.17 -30.93
C ILE A 9 14.00 -41.62 -30.45
N ILE A 10 12.92 -42.40 -30.63
CA ILE A 10 11.56 -41.99 -30.24
C ILE A 10 11.37 -41.99 -28.71
N LYS A 11 12.16 -42.76 -27.96
CA LYS A 11 12.04 -42.83 -26.48
C LYS A 11 12.81 -41.74 -25.73
N GLN A 12 13.67 -40.97 -26.40
CA GLN A 12 14.44 -39.89 -25.76
C GLN A 12 14.33 -38.53 -26.46
N GLY A 13 14.07 -38.47 -27.78
CA GLY A 13 13.88 -37.22 -28.53
C GLY A 13 12.53 -36.55 -28.28
N GLY A 14 11.43 -37.31 -28.33
CA GLY A 14 10.08 -36.75 -28.23
C GLY A 14 9.78 -36.06 -26.90
N ARG A 15 10.38 -36.53 -25.79
CA ARG A 15 10.24 -35.85 -24.49
C ARG A 15 10.95 -34.49 -24.47
N GLN A 16 12.15 -34.41 -25.04
CA GLN A 16 12.90 -33.15 -25.07
C GLN A 16 12.25 -32.14 -26.02
N GLU A 17 11.79 -32.58 -27.19
CA GLU A 17 11.05 -31.75 -28.14
C GLU A 17 9.73 -31.24 -27.55
N ILE A 18 8.97 -32.09 -26.82
CA ILE A 18 7.75 -31.66 -26.12
C ILE A 18 8.07 -30.66 -25.01
N LEU A 19 9.10 -30.92 -24.19
CA LEU A 19 9.49 -29.99 -23.13
C LEU A 19 9.96 -28.63 -23.69
N GLN A 20 10.66 -28.66 -24.82
CA GLN A 20 11.09 -27.46 -25.51
C GLN A 20 9.89 -26.69 -26.10
N ALA A 21 8.98 -27.36 -26.79
CA ALA A 21 7.77 -26.75 -27.32
C ALA A 21 6.87 -26.16 -26.22
N ILE A 22 6.75 -26.85 -25.07
CA ILE A 22 6.05 -26.31 -23.90
C ILE A 22 6.77 -25.08 -23.36
N GLY A 23 8.10 -25.11 -23.25
CA GLY A 23 8.90 -23.98 -22.80
C GLY A 23 8.74 -22.75 -23.70
N GLU A 24 8.84 -22.94 -25.01
CA GLU A 24 8.65 -21.90 -26.03
C GLU A 24 7.23 -21.35 -26.01
N SER A 25 6.21 -22.21 -25.88
CA SER A 25 4.81 -21.80 -25.76
C SER A 25 4.55 -20.98 -24.49
N LEU A 26 5.05 -21.44 -23.34
CA LEU A 26 4.93 -20.70 -22.08
C LEU A 26 5.66 -19.35 -22.14
N GLN A 27 6.81 -19.31 -22.81
CA GLN A 27 7.57 -18.08 -23.00
C GLN A 27 6.82 -17.11 -23.92
N SER A 28 6.21 -17.59 -25.00
CA SER A 28 5.38 -16.78 -25.90
C SER A 28 4.18 -16.19 -25.18
N ILE A 29 3.44 -16.99 -24.40
CA ILE A 29 2.30 -16.53 -23.59
C ILE A 29 2.77 -15.48 -22.59
N ARG A 30 3.91 -15.69 -21.93
CA ARG A 30 4.46 -14.73 -20.97
C ARG A 30 4.82 -13.40 -21.63
N GLN A 31 5.36 -13.40 -22.85
CA GLN A 31 5.67 -12.17 -23.56
C GLN A 31 4.41 -11.47 -24.07
N GLU A 32 3.47 -12.22 -24.64
CA GLU A 32 2.21 -11.70 -25.19
C GLU A 32 1.31 -11.10 -24.11
N THR A 33 1.33 -11.65 -22.89
CA THR A 33 0.52 -11.14 -21.77
C THR A 33 1.29 -10.20 -20.84
N GLY A 34 2.59 -10.44 -20.64
CA GLY A 34 3.41 -9.69 -19.68
C GLY A 34 3.80 -8.30 -20.16
N GLU A 35 4.17 -8.15 -21.44
CA GLU A 35 4.62 -6.86 -21.98
C GLU A 35 3.48 -5.82 -22.02
N PRO A 36 2.27 -6.14 -22.52
CA PRO A 36 1.17 -5.19 -22.50
C PRO A 36 0.75 -4.80 -21.07
N LEU A 37 0.80 -5.74 -20.12
CA LEU A 37 0.51 -5.47 -18.73
C LEU A 37 1.55 -4.52 -18.12
N HIS A 38 2.83 -4.76 -18.38
CA HIS A 38 3.92 -3.89 -17.92
C HIS A 38 3.77 -2.47 -18.50
N GLN A 39 3.52 -2.36 -19.81
CA GLN A 39 3.28 -1.07 -20.46
C GLN A 39 2.06 -0.36 -19.87
N ALA A 40 0.93 -1.06 -19.70
CA ALA A 40 -0.27 -0.49 -19.09
C ALA A 40 0.01 0.03 -17.67
N VAL A 41 0.71 -0.75 -16.84
CA VAL A 41 1.07 -0.35 -15.47
C VAL A 41 2.04 0.83 -15.45
N SER A 42 2.96 0.92 -16.42
CA SER A 42 3.92 2.03 -16.51
C SER A 42 3.28 3.39 -16.80
N LEU A 43 2.07 3.40 -17.38
CA LEU A 43 1.33 4.61 -17.71
C LEU A 43 0.40 5.08 -16.57
N LEU A 44 0.26 4.29 -15.50
CA LEU A 44 -0.67 4.61 -14.42
C LEU A 44 -0.10 5.68 -13.47
N SER A 45 -0.99 6.51 -12.95
CA SER A 45 -0.66 7.40 -11.84
C SER A 45 -0.37 6.62 -10.55
N LYS A 46 0.32 7.25 -9.60
CA LYS A 46 0.59 6.69 -8.26
C LYS A 46 -0.68 6.24 -7.54
N ALA A 47 -1.78 6.96 -7.73
CA ALA A 47 -3.07 6.62 -7.12
C ALA A 47 -3.72 5.40 -7.77
N GLU A 48 -3.68 5.31 -9.11
CA GLU A 48 -4.22 4.15 -9.85
C GLU A 48 -3.42 2.89 -9.58
N LEU A 49 -2.09 3.00 -9.51
CA LEU A 49 -1.22 1.89 -9.14
C LEU A 49 -1.58 1.33 -7.75
N GLY A 50 -1.86 2.22 -6.79
CA GLY A 50 -2.33 1.83 -5.47
C GLY A 50 -3.66 1.08 -5.49
N LYS A 51 -4.63 1.52 -6.32
CA LYS A 51 -5.92 0.83 -6.49
C LYS A 51 -5.76 -0.55 -7.12
N ILE A 52 -4.89 -0.69 -8.12
CA ILE A 52 -4.62 -2.00 -8.73
C ILE A 52 -3.97 -2.96 -7.73
N ALA A 53 -3.01 -2.46 -6.94
CA ALA A 53 -2.39 -3.26 -5.89
C ALA A 53 -3.42 -3.76 -4.87
N GLU A 54 -4.37 -2.92 -4.45
CA GLU A 54 -5.49 -3.32 -3.60
C GLU A 54 -6.30 -4.46 -4.25
N ASN A 55 -6.70 -4.29 -5.51
CA ASN A 55 -7.51 -5.27 -6.21
C ASN A 55 -6.83 -6.62 -6.34
N PHE A 56 -5.51 -6.66 -6.62
CA PHE A 56 -4.78 -7.93 -6.69
C PHE A 56 -4.77 -8.67 -5.37
N VAL A 57 -4.55 -7.96 -4.26
CA VAL A 57 -4.62 -8.55 -2.92
C VAL A 57 -6.05 -9.03 -2.62
N GLY A 58 -7.06 -8.26 -3.02
CA GLY A 58 -8.48 -8.60 -2.91
C GLY A 58 -8.86 -9.87 -3.68
N ILE A 59 -8.37 -10.05 -4.91
CA ILE A 59 -8.56 -11.27 -5.73
C ILE A 59 -7.97 -12.49 -5.01
N GLY A 60 -6.81 -12.34 -4.37
CA GLY A 60 -6.20 -13.41 -3.58
C GLY A 60 -7.10 -13.86 -2.43
N SER A 61 -7.67 -12.91 -1.69
CA SER A 61 -8.64 -13.19 -0.61
C SER A 61 -9.92 -13.85 -1.16
N MET A 62 -10.48 -13.32 -2.24
CA MET A 62 -11.68 -13.87 -2.90
C MET A 62 -11.45 -15.31 -3.38
N LYS A 63 -10.31 -15.60 -3.99
CA LYS A 63 -9.94 -16.96 -4.44
C LYS A 63 -9.89 -17.95 -3.27
N LYS A 64 -9.41 -17.52 -2.09
CA LYS A 64 -9.39 -18.37 -0.89
C LYS A 64 -10.79 -18.65 -0.37
N ARG A 65 -11.66 -17.63 -0.32
CA ARG A 65 -13.07 -17.76 0.07
C ARG A 65 -13.82 -18.75 -0.81
N ILE A 66 -13.65 -18.65 -2.14
CA ILE A 66 -14.30 -19.54 -3.11
C ILE A 66 -13.82 -20.99 -2.93
N ASN A 67 -12.52 -21.20 -2.73
CA ASN A 67 -11.93 -22.52 -2.58
C ASN A 67 -12.09 -23.11 -1.17
N MET A 68 -12.94 -22.52 -0.31
CA MET A 68 -13.16 -22.92 1.09
C MET A 68 -11.85 -23.06 1.89
N GLY A 69 -10.81 -22.33 1.48
CA GLY A 69 -9.50 -22.34 2.13
C GLY A 69 -9.41 -21.30 3.23
N TYR A 70 -8.41 -21.44 4.10
CA TYR A 70 -8.12 -20.41 5.10
C TYR A 70 -7.77 -19.07 4.43
N GLU A 71 -8.49 -18.02 4.81
CA GLU A 71 -8.20 -16.66 4.37
C GLU A 71 -6.91 -16.18 5.03
N THR A 72 -5.89 -15.91 4.21
CA THR A 72 -4.61 -15.36 4.66
C THR A 72 -4.62 -13.83 4.72
N ILE A 73 -5.63 -13.21 4.11
CA ILE A 73 -5.82 -11.76 4.05
C ILE A 73 -7.26 -11.50 4.47
N GLY A 74 -7.44 -10.95 5.68
CA GLY A 74 -8.74 -10.60 6.25
C GLY A 74 -8.83 -9.11 6.57
N GLY A 75 -10.02 -8.54 6.41
CA GLY A 75 -10.28 -7.13 6.72
C GLY A 75 -9.82 -6.14 5.64
N PRO A 76 -9.86 -4.82 5.94
CA PRO A 76 -9.51 -3.78 4.98
C PRO A 76 -8.03 -3.79 4.59
N ILE A 77 -7.75 -3.46 3.32
CA ILE A 77 -6.41 -3.43 2.74
C ILE A 77 -5.91 -1.97 2.75
N ASP A 78 -4.77 -1.76 3.41
CA ASP A 78 -4.07 -0.47 3.42
C ASP A 78 -2.96 -0.47 2.37
N VAL A 79 -2.83 0.63 1.64
CA VAL A 79 -1.88 0.80 0.54
C VAL A 79 -1.09 2.09 0.72
N ALA A 80 0.24 1.95 0.72
CA ALA A 80 1.17 3.07 0.69
C ALA A 80 2.04 3.00 -0.56
N VAL A 81 2.48 4.17 -1.03
CA VAL A 81 3.45 4.32 -2.09
C VAL A 81 4.70 4.99 -1.52
N VAL A 82 5.87 4.50 -1.93
CA VAL A 82 7.16 5.09 -1.59
C VAL A 82 7.82 5.55 -2.88
N THR A 83 8.08 6.85 -3.00
CA THR A 83 8.84 7.39 -4.13
C THR A 83 10.00 8.25 -3.64
N LYS A 84 10.99 8.47 -4.51
CA LYS A 84 12.11 9.36 -4.21
C LYS A 84 11.68 10.82 -3.98
N ALA A 85 10.64 11.27 -4.68
CA ALA A 85 10.17 12.66 -4.62
C ALA A 85 9.30 12.92 -3.38
N ASP A 86 8.38 12.01 -3.08
CA ASP A 86 7.34 12.23 -2.06
C ASP A 86 7.62 11.49 -0.75
N GLY A 87 8.61 10.60 -0.72
CA GLY A 87 8.84 9.70 0.40
C GLY A 87 7.69 8.71 0.56
N PHE A 88 7.33 8.40 1.81
CA PHE A 88 6.27 7.45 2.16
C PHE A 88 4.91 8.16 2.25
N VAL A 89 3.94 7.71 1.47
CA VAL A 89 2.59 8.29 1.40
C VAL A 89 1.53 7.20 1.43
N TRP A 90 0.52 7.35 2.28
CA TRP A 90 -0.67 6.49 2.26
C TRP A 90 -1.59 6.88 1.10
N ILE A 91 -1.83 5.96 0.18
CA ILE A 91 -2.83 6.11 -0.89
C ILE A 91 -4.21 5.69 -0.39
N LYS A 92 -4.25 4.65 0.44
CA LYS A 92 -5.45 4.16 1.09
C LYS A 92 -5.09 3.67 2.49
N ARG A 93 -5.83 4.10 3.49
CA ARG A 93 -5.66 3.62 4.86
C ARG A 93 -7.00 3.55 5.56
N LYS A 94 -7.27 2.44 6.23
CA LYS A 94 -8.40 2.31 7.15
C LYS A 94 -8.21 3.29 8.29
N PHE A 95 -8.96 4.38 8.25
CA PHE A 95 -9.09 5.26 9.41
C PHE A 95 -10.03 4.59 10.40
N TYR A 96 -9.47 4.06 11.50
CA TYR A 96 -10.25 3.55 12.62
C TYR A 96 -11.12 4.65 13.27
N PHE A 97 -10.82 5.92 12.99
CA PHE A 97 -11.47 7.07 13.58
C PHE A 97 -11.63 8.17 12.54
N ASP A 98 -12.55 7.94 11.60
CA ASP A 98 -12.83 8.86 10.51
C ASP A 98 -13.34 10.22 11.05
N PRO A 99 -12.65 11.35 10.76
CA PRO A 99 -13.07 12.67 11.20
C PRO A 99 -14.45 13.09 10.72
N ASP A 100 -14.87 12.63 9.55
CA ASP A 100 -16.12 13.06 8.94
C ASP A 100 -17.33 12.54 9.72
N ILE A 101 -17.23 11.33 10.28
CA ILE A 101 -18.28 10.74 11.13
C ILE A 101 -18.08 11.02 12.62
N ASN A 102 -16.88 11.48 13.02
CA ASN A 102 -16.54 11.79 14.42
C ASN A 102 -16.28 13.29 14.66
N TYR A 103 -16.92 14.16 13.89
CA TYR A 103 -16.70 15.60 13.91
C TYR A 103 -16.72 16.22 15.31
N ASN A 104 -17.67 15.80 16.15
CA ASN A 104 -17.80 16.29 17.54
C ASN A 104 -16.59 15.97 18.43
N TYR A 105 -15.89 14.85 18.18
CA TYR A 105 -14.67 14.52 18.90
C TYR A 105 -13.54 15.50 18.52
N PHE A 106 -13.34 15.72 17.24
CA PHE A 106 -12.31 16.62 16.73
C PHE A 106 -12.55 18.09 17.11
N ASN A 107 -13.82 18.52 17.14
CA ASN A 107 -14.19 19.86 17.60
C ASN A 107 -13.88 20.12 19.08
N ARG A 108 -14.02 19.10 19.94
CA ARG A 108 -13.61 19.23 21.34
C ARG A 108 -12.11 19.25 21.49
N LEU A 109 -11.40 18.48 20.68
CA LEU A 109 -9.94 18.44 20.70
C LEU A 109 -9.32 19.78 20.31
N SER A 110 -9.84 20.42 19.24
CA SER A 110 -9.38 21.74 18.77
C SER A 110 -9.65 22.84 19.80
N LYS A 111 -10.86 22.91 20.36
CA LYS A 111 -11.20 23.89 21.42
C LYS A 111 -10.27 23.80 22.64
N LYS A 112 -9.92 22.58 23.06
CA LYS A 112 -9.02 22.36 24.20
C LYS A 112 -7.59 22.82 23.91
N HIS A 113 -7.16 22.81 22.65
CA HIS A 113 -5.88 23.37 22.24
C HIS A 113 -5.90 24.91 22.32
N ASP A 114 -6.96 25.53 21.81
CA ASP A 114 -7.10 26.99 21.80
C ASP A 114 -7.24 27.58 23.23
N GLU A 115 -7.98 26.91 24.12
CA GLU A 115 -8.12 27.28 25.53
C GLU A 115 -6.78 27.25 26.28
N LYS A 116 -5.98 26.19 26.09
CA LYS A 116 -4.66 26.08 26.72
C LYS A 116 -3.66 27.13 26.22
N THR A 117 -3.70 27.46 24.93
CA THR A 117 -2.85 28.52 24.36
C THR A 117 -3.26 29.89 24.89
N GLY A 118 -4.56 30.14 25.04
CA GLY A 118 -5.08 31.37 25.65
C GLY A 118 -4.72 31.53 27.13
N GLU A 119 -4.80 30.46 27.93
CA GLU A 119 -4.42 30.47 29.35
C GLU A 119 -2.91 30.72 29.53
N ASN A 120 -2.06 30.06 28.74
CA ASN A 120 -0.61 30.26 28.78
C ASN A 120 -0.21 31.71 28.42
N HIS A 121 -0.89 32.32 27.44
CA HIS A 121 -0.68 33.73 27.10
C HIS A 121 -1.16 34.69 28.20
N ARG A 122 -2.27 34.40 28.87
CA ARG A 122 -2.74 35.22 30.01
C ARG A 122 -1.80 35.13 31.20
N GLN A 123 -1.39 33.93 31.60
CA GLN A 123 -0.47 33.73 32.72
C GLN A 123 0.91 34.37 32.47
N SER A 124 1.44 34.28 31.24
CA SER A 124 2.71 34.94 30.90
C SER A 124 2.64 36.47 30.92
N ASN A 125 1.49 37.06 30.59
CA ASN A 125 1.27 38.50 30.69
C ASN A 125 1.09 38.96 32.14
N GLU A 126 0.40 38.18 32.98
CA GLU A 126 0.25 38.45 34.41
C GLU A 126 1.59 38.37 35.14
N GLN A 127 2.44 37.38 34.83
CA GLN A 127 3.77 37.24 35.40
C GLN A 127 4.67 38.44 35.04
N LYS A 128 4.68 38.84 33.76
CA LYS A 128 5.42 40.04 33.31
C LYS A 128 4.96 41.32 34.01
N HIS A 129 3.65 41.44 34.27
CA HIS A 129 3.09 42.59 34.98
C HIS A 129 3.56 42.60 36.45
N GLN A 130 3.52 41.45 37.14
CA GLN A 130 4.00 41.32 38.52
C GLN A 130 5.51 41.59 38.65
N ASP A 131 6.33 41.09 37.73
CA ASP A 131 7.78 41.31 37.71
C ASP A 131 8.12 42.81 37.46
N SER A 132 7.31 43.50 36.65
CA SER A 132 7.46 44.94 36.39
C SER A 132 7.07 45.82 37.58
N ILE A 133 6.16 45.34 38.43
CA ILE A 133 5.75 46.03 39.67
C ILE A 133 6.80 45.80 40.75
N SER A 134 7.27 44.56 40.92
CA SER A 134 8.31 44.20 41.91
C SER A 134 9.65 44.93 41.69
N SER A 135 10.04 45.12 40.43
CA SER A 135 11.25 45.88 40.06
C SER A 135 11.14 47.39 40.27
N LYS A 136 9.92 47.96 40.36
CA LYS A 136 9.68 49.38 40.68
C LYS A 136 9.62 49.66 42.18
N VAL A 137 9.28 48.67 42.99
CA VAL A 137 9.18 48.79 44.46
C VAL A 137 10.54 48.61 45.15
N SER A 138 11.51 47.97 44.48
CA SER A 138 12.88 47.76 45.00
C SER A 138 13.87 48.90 44.70
N LYS A 139 13.39 50.13 44.43
CA LYS A 139 14.23 51.32 44.21
C LYS A 139 13.93 52.41 45.22
#